data_AF-A0AAJ1Q4G8-F1
#
_entry.id   AF-A0AAJ1Q4G8-F1
#
_cell.length_a   1.000
_cell.length_b   1.000
_cell.length_c   1.000
_cell.angle_alpha   90.00
_cell.angle_beta   90.00
_cell.angle_gamma   90.00
#
_symmetry.space_group_name_H-M   'P 1'
#
loop_
_entity.id
_entity.type
_entity.pdbx_description
1 polymer ?
#
loop_
_entity_poly.entity_id
_entity_poly.type
_entity_poly.pdbx_seq_one_letter_code
_entity_poly.pdbx_strand_id
1 'polypeptide(L)'
;LVEGEEEIVLTAEDTLPFPLGTVTLYLTPRSFFQTNTTIARAMYAQARDWAAGLEGLRTVWDLYCGVGGFALHVAGPGRRVTGVEISEAAVDSARRAAANAGSSAQFFAGDAARAAGKLGGTPDLLIVNPPRRGLTDLTEWIAVNPPRWIIYSSCNPTTLAKDLGLLDGFAVHEARLMDMFPQTGHMECMVLA
;
A
#
# COMPACT_ATOMS: atom_id res chain seq x y z
N LEU A 1 12.57 -24.19 -0.20
CA LEU A 1 12.78 -22.74 -0.38
C LEU A 1 12.75 -22.48 -1.87
N VAL A 2 11.88 -21.58 -2.33
CA VAL A 2 11.73 -21.20 -3.76
C VAL A 2 12.69 -20.06 -4.13
N GLU A 3 13.49 -19.59 -3.16
CA GLU A 3 14.38 -18.43 -3.26
C GLU A 3 15.78 -18.77 -2.69
N GLY A 4 16.81 -18.06 -3.17
CA GLY A 4 18.21 -18.15 -2.71
C GLY A 4 18.83 -16.76 -2.53
N GLU A 5 20.08 -16.70 -2.04
CA GLU A 5 20.78 -15.43 -1.76
C GLU A 5 21.06 -14.61 -3.03
N GLU A 6 21.24 -15.29 -4.16
CA GLU A 6 21.55 -14.70 -5.46
C GLU A 6 20.41 -14.90 -6.46
N GLU A 7 20.19 -13.88 -7.28
CA GLU A 7 19.21 -13.86 -8.36
C GLU A 7 19.93 -13.53 -9.68
N ILE A 8 19.97 -14.50 -10.60
CA ILE A 8 20.67 -14.37 -11.89
C ILE A 8 19.63 -14.08 -12.98
N VAL A 9 19.64 -12.85 -13.50
CA VAL A 9 18.76 -12.43 -14.61
C VAL A 9 19.33 -12.94 -15.92
N LEU A 10 18.60 -13.82 -16.60
CA LEU A 10 19.04 -14.48 -17.86
C LEU A 10 18.62 -13.72 -19.13
N THR A 11 17.89 -12.63 -19.01
CA THR A 11 17.36 -11.85 -20.14
C THR A 11 17.64 -10.36 -19.97
N ALA A 12 17.42 -9.56 -21.01
CA ALA A 12 17.53 -8.10 -20.91
C ALA A 12 16.40 -7.48 -20.07
N GLU A 13 15.25 -8.17 -19.97
CA GLU A 13 14.13 -7.76 -19.13
C GLU A 13 14.31 -8.35 -17.73
N ASP A 14 14.53 -7.47 -16.75
CA ASP A 14 14.72 -7.81 -15.33
C ASP A 14 13.41 -7.69 -14.51
N THR A 15 12.32 -7.25 -15.15
CA THR A 15 11.00 -7.10 -14.53
C THR A 15 9.88 -7.56 -15.46
N LEU A 16 8.76 -7.99 -14.88
CA LEU A 16 7.52 -8.27 -15.59
C LEU A 16 6.57 -7.05 -15.48
N PRO A 17 6.27 -6.34 -16.57
CA PRO A 17 5.28 -5.25 -16.55
C PRO A 17 3.87 -5.81 -16.35
N PHE A 18 3.10 -5.17 -15.47
CA PHE A 18 1.79 -5.63 -15.02
C PHE A 18 0.73 -4.51 -15.05
N PRO A 19 -0.09 -4.41 -16.10
CA PRO A 19 -1.07 -3.32 -16.26
C PRO A 19 -2.30 -3.45 -15.35
N LEU A 20 -2.54 -2.43 -14.53
CA LEU A 20 -3.61 -2.39 -13.52
C LEU A 20 -4.57 -1.20 -13.74
N GLY A 21 -4.89 -0.90 -14.99
CA GLY A 21 -5.70 0.26 -15.35
C GLY A 21 -4.80 1.39 -15.81
N THR A 22 -4.76 2.50 -15.07
CA THR A 22 -3.95 3.69 -15.45
C THR A 22 -2.48 3.58 -15.06
N VAL A 23 -2.12 2.57 -14.26
CA VAL A 23 -0.76 2.34 -13.78
C VAL A 23 -0.29 0.96 -14.25
N THR A 24 0.97 0.89 -14.66
CA THR A 24 1.68 -0.38 -14.88
C THR A 24 2.69 -0.55 -13.76
N LEU A 25 2.61 -1.65 -13.03
CA LEU A 25 3.60 -2.03 -12.01
C LEU A 25 4.65 -2.93 -12.66
N TYR A 26 5.84 -2.98 -12.08
CA TYR A 26 6.96 -3.78 -12.59
C TYR A 26 7.34 -4.77 -11.50
N LEU A 27 7.23 -6.06 -11.79
CA LEU A 27 7.44 -7.11 -10.79
C LEU A 27 8.77 -7.81 -11.02
N THR A 28 9.57 -7.94 -9.97
CA THR A 28 10.70 -8.88 -9.93
C THR A 28 10.23 -10.25 -9.40
N PRO A 29 10.98 -11.34 -9.60
CA PRO A 29 10.61 -12.66 -9.08
C PRO A 29 10.35 -12.70 -7.56
N ARG A 30 11.03 -11.84 -6.78
CA ARG A 30 10.84 -11.70 -5.32
C ARG A 30 9.80 -10.65 -4.91
N SER A 31 9.15 -10.00 -5.88
CA SER A 31 8.13 -9.00 -5.57
C SER A 31 6.90 -9.68 -4.98
N PHE A 32 6.48 -9.23 -3.80
CA PHE A 32 5.14 -9.54 -3.34
C PHE A 32 4.12 -8.81 -4.22
N PHE A 33 3.17 -9.57 -4.76
CA PHE A 33 2.10 -9.01 -5.56
C PHE A 33 0.79 -9.77 -5.33
N GLN A 34 -0.33 -9.07 -5.52
CA GLN A 34 -1.66 -9.65 -5.34
C GLN A 34 -1.90 -10.73 -6.39
N THR A 35 -2.23 -11.94 -5.94
CA THR A 35 -2.30 -13.13 -6.81
C THR A 35 -3.50 -13.11 -7.76
N ASN A 36 -4.57 -12.41 -7.41
CA ASN A 36 -5.73 -12.22 -8.27
C ASN A 36 -5.75 -10.80 -8.84
N THR A 37 -5.32 -10.66 -10.10
CA THR A 37 -5.21 -9.38 -10.80
C THR A 37 -6.51 -8.61 -10.92
N THR A 38 -7.61 -9.30 -11.18
CA THR A 38 -8.93 -8.66 -11.32
C THR A 38 -9.33 -7.99 -10.01
N ILE A 39 -9.11 -8.69 -8.90
CA ILE A 39 -9.39 -8.17 -7.57
C ILE A 39 -8.39 -7.08 -7.18
N ALA A 40 -7.10 -7.25 -7.48
CA ALA A 40 -6.07 -6.23 -7.24
C ALA A 40 -6.41 -4.90 -7.95
N ARG A 41 -6.86 -4.98 -9.21
CA ARG A 41 -7.30 -3.80 -9.97
C ARG A 41 -8.51 -3.13 -9.32
N ALA A 42 -9.50 -3.91 -8.88
CA ALA A 42 -10.67 -3.39 -8.18
C ALA A 42 -10.30 -2.76 -6.82
N MET A 43 -9.37 -3.37 -6.10
CA MET A 43 -8.83 -2.89 -4.82
C MET A 43 -8.15 -1.54 -4.98
N TYR A 44 -7.27 -1.38 -5.97
CA TYR A 44 -6.61 -0.11 -6.26
C TYR A 44 -7.59 0.96 -6.77
N ALA A 45 -8.55 0.59 -7.61
CA ALA A 45 -9.62 1.49 -8.04
C ALA A 45 -10.46 1.98 -6.86
N GLN A 46 -10.82 1.09 -5.93
CA GLN A 46 -11.58 1.43 -4.73
C GLN A 46 -10.82 2.42 -3.84
N ALA A 47 -9.51 2.21 -3.62
CA ALA A 47 -8.67 3.15 -2.86
C ALA A 47 -8.60 4.53 -3.52
N ARG A 48 -8.45 4.57 -4.85
CA ARG A 48 -8.48 5.82 -5.62
C ARG A 48 -9.82 6.54 -5.48
N ASP A 49 -10.92 5.80 -5.61
CA ASP A 49 -12.26 6.37 -5.59
C ASP A 49 -12.60 6.93 -4.19
N TRP A 50 -12.22 6.21 -3.12
CA TRP A 50 -12.26 6.74 -1.76
C TRP A 50 -11.42 8.00 -1.62
N ALA A 51 -10.14 7.98 -2.00
CA ALA A 51 -9.25 9.13 -1.91
C ALA A 51 -9.72 10.34 -2.75
N ALA A 52 -10.42 10.12 -3.87
CA ALA A 52 -11.03 11.17 -4.68
C ALA A 52 -12.23 11.84 -3.98
N GLY A 53 -12.96 11.10 -3.16
CA GLY A 53 -14.06 11.62 -2.34
C GLY A 53 -13.62 12.39 -1.09
N LEU A 54 -12.33 12.33 -0.71
CA LEU A 54 -11.81 13.03 0.47
C LEU A 54 -11.45 14.49 0.15
N GLU A 55 -12.22 15.43 0.70
CA GLU A 55 -11.98 16.86 0.49
C GLU A 55 -10.68 17.36 1.15
N GLY A 56 -9.91 18.14 0.39
CA GLY A 56 -8.70 18.81 0.89
C GLY A 56 -7.48 17.89 1.03
N LEU A 57 -7.50 16.71 0.41
CA LEU A 57 -6.41 15.74 0.46
C LEU A 57 -5.15 16.24 -0.28
N ARG A 58 -4.08 16.57 0.45
CA ARG A 58 -2.80 17.08 -0.09
C ARG A 58 -1.61 16.15 0.18
N THR A 59 -1.57 15.46 1.32
CA THR A 59 -0.49 14.53 1.66
C THR A 59 -1.02 13.11 1.84
N VAL A 60 -0.40 12.16 1.14
CA VAL A 60 -0.75 10.74 1.22
C VAL A 60 0.51 9.94 1.52
N TRP A 61 0.48 9.12 2.57
CA TRP A 61 1.52 8.14 2.83
C TRP A 61 0.98 6.73 2.58
N ASP A 62 1.74 5.90 1.89
CA ASP A 62 1.49 4.48 1.67
C ASP A 62 2.60 3.71 2.37
N LEU A 63 2.31 3.18 3.56
CA LEU A 63 3.27 2.40 4.34
C LEU A 63 2.99 0.91 4.09
N TYR A 64 4.06 0.14 3.88
CA TYR A 64 4.00 -1.21 3.29
C TYR A 64 3.59 -1.16 1.80
N CYS A 65 4.11 -0.19 1.05
CA CYS A 65 3.64 0.10 -0.30
C CYS A 65 3.99 -0.98 -1.33
N GLY A 66 4.89 -1.93 -1.00
CA GLY A 66 5.41 -2.90 -1.94
C GLY A 66 5.96 -2.21 -3.20
N VAL A 67 5.50 -2.67 -4.37
CA VAL A 67 5.85 -2.10 -5.68
C VAL A 67 5.08 -0.82 -6.04
N GLY A 68 4.43 -0.16 -5.07
CA GLY A 68 3.79 1.15 -5.23
C GLY A 68 2.34 1.11 -5.71
N GLY A 69 1.64 -0.02 -5.51
CA GLY A 69 0.27 -0.22 -6.00
C GLY A 69 -0.71 0.85 -5.55
N PHE A 70 -0.92 1.04 -4.25
CA PHE A 70 -1.85 2.04 -3.76
C PHE A 70 -1.38 3.47 -4.03
N ALA A 71 -0.15 3.80 -3.63
CA ALA A 71 0.47 5.11 -3.84
C ALA A 71 0.27 5.65 -5.27
N LEU A 72 0.54 4.84 -6.29
CA LEU A 72 0.44 5.28 -7.69
C LEU A 72 -1.00 5.44 -8.17
N HIS A 73 -1.94 4.65 -7.66
CA HIS A 73 -3.35 4.77 -8.05
C HIS A 73 -4.06 5.94 -7.35
N VAL A 74 -3.61 6.34 -6.17
CA VAL A 74 -4.16 7.52 -5.45
C VAL A 74 -3.44 8.82 -5.79
N ALA A 75 -2.31 8.74 -6.50
CA ALA A 75 -1.59 9.90 -7.02
C ALA A 75 -2.50 10.74 -7.91
N GLY A 76 -2.34 12.06 -7.82
CA GLY A 76 -3.16 13.01 -8.56
C GLY A 76 -2.67 14.44 -8.39
N PRO A 77 -3.23 15.39 -9.17
CA PRO A 77 -2.82 16.78 -9.15
C PRO A 77 -2.89 17.37 -7.72
N GLY A 78 -1.83 18.07 -7.32
CA GLY A 78 -1.76 18.74 -6.01
C GLY A 78 -1.52 17.81 -4.81
N ARG A 79 -1.38 16.49 -5.03
CA ARG A 79 -1.10 15.51 -3.96
C ARG A 79 0.40 15.20 -3.90
N ARG A 80 0.98 15.28 -2.71
CA ARG A 80 2.29 14.72 -2.40
C ARG A 80 2.09 13.31 -1.87
N VAL A 81 2.55 12.32 -2.64
CA VAL A 81 2.44 10.90 -2.29
C VAL A 81 3.81 10.36 -1.94
N THR A 82 3.90 9.69 -0.79
CA THR A 82 5.11 9.04 -0.30
C THR A 82 4.84 7.57 -0.01
N GLY A 83 5.59 6.66 -0.63
CA GLY A 83 5.57 5.23 -0.32
C GLY A 83 6.78 4.80 0.51
N VAL A 84 6.56 3.90 1.47
CA VAL A 84 7.63 3.25 2.24
C VAL A 84 7.44 1.75 2.23
N GLU A 85 8.53 1.03 1.93
CA GLU A 85 8.58 -0.43 1.89
C GLU A 85 9.92 -0.91 2.45
N ILE A 86 9.96 -2.06 3.13
CA ILE A 86 11.20 -2.59 3.71
C ILE A 86 12.15 -3.16 2.64
N SER A 87 11.59 -3.68 1.55
CA SER A 87 12.33 -4.26 0.43
C SER A 87 12.80 -3.19 -0.55
N GLU A 88 14.12 -2.97 -0.65
CA GLU A 88 14.70 -2.04 -1.64
C GLU A 88 14.32 -2.43 -3.08
N ALA A 89 14.29 -3.72 -3.41
CA ALA A 89 13.91 -4.19 -4.75
C ALA A 89 12.45 -3.83 -5.11
N ALA A 90 11.54 -3.85 -4.12
CA ALA A 90 10.16 -3.42 -4.32
C ALA A 90 10.08 -1.88 -4.47
N VAL A 91 10.90 -1.14 -3.73
CA VAL A 91 11.02 0.32 -3.87
C VAL A 91 11.57 0.72 -5.24
N ASP A 92 12.57 0.02 -5.77
CA ASP A 92 13.09 0.27 -7.12
C ASP A 92 12.04 0.00 -8.20
N SER A 93 11.25 -1.05 -8.02
CA SER A 93 10.10 -1.35 -8.85
C SER A 93 9.03 -0.24 -8.80
N ALA A 94 8.76 0.30 -7.61
CA ALA A 94 7.84 1.42 -7.42
C ALA A 94 8.36 2.72 -8.07
N ARG A 95 9.66 3.02 -7.95
CA ARG A 95 10.32 4.15 -8.61
C ARG A 95 10.23 4.03 -10.13
N ARG A 96 10.47 2.83 -10.69
CA ARG A 96 10.31 2.54 -12.13
C ARG A 96 8.87 2.75 -12.58
N ALA A 97 7.90 2.24 -11.82
CA ALA A 97 6.48 2.44 -12.11
C ALA A 97 6.09 3.92 -12.07
N ALA A 98 6.58 4.68 -11.09
CA ALA A 98 6.34 6.11 -10.99
C ALA A 98 6.91 6.89 -12.18
N ALA A 99 8.15 6.61 -12.56
CA ALA A 99 8.81 7.24 -13.71
C ALA A 99 8.05 6.98 -15.02
N ASN A 100 7.66 5.73 -15.26
CA ASN A 100 6.94 5.34 -16.47
C ASN A 100 5.49 5.87 -16.51
N ALA A 101 4.88 6.11 -15.34
CA ALA A 101 3.58 6.75 -15.22
C ALA A 101 3.64 8.30 -15.22
N GLY A 102 4.84 8.90 -15.23
CA GLY A 102 5.01 10.36 -15.08
C GLY A 102 4.53 10.89 -13.72
N SER A 103 4.52 10.05 -12.69
CA SER A 103 4.07 10.40 -11.34
C SER A 103 5.18 11.06 -10.53
N SER A 104 4.84 12.07 -9.72
CA SER A 104 5.76 12.70 -8.76
C SER A 104 5.80 11.98 -7.40
N ALA A 105 5.20 10.80 -7.28
CA ALA A 105 5.24 10.00 -6.05
C ALA A 105 6.68 9.60 -5.70
N GLN A 106 7.02 9.68 -4.41
CA GLN A 106 8.36 9.38 -3.91
C GLN A 106 8.36 8.08 -3.12
N PHE A 107 9.40 7.26 -3.26
CA PHE A 107 9.48 5.93 -2.62
C PHE A 107 10.81 5.75 -1.89
N PHE A 108 10.72 5.26 -0.66
CA PHE A 108 11.86 5.09 0.25
C PHE A 108 11.88 3.68 0.84
N ALA A 109 13.08 3.12 0.97
CA ALA A 109 13.27 1.87 1.69
C ALA A 109 13.35 2.12 3.19
N GLY A 110 12.56 1.37 3.97
CA GLY A 110 12.56 1.49 5.42
C GLY A 110 11.44 0.73 6.12
N ASP A 111 11.62 0.55 7.42
CA ASP A 111 10.53 0.11 8.29
C ASP A 111 9.46 1.19 8.40
N ALA A 112 8.18 0.80 8.30
CA ALA A 112 7.04 1.70 8.26
C ALA A 112 6.96 2.63 9.48
N ALA A 113 7.07 2.09 10.70
CA ALA A 113 6.95 2.87 11.94
C ALA A 113 8.14 3.83 12.10
N ARG A 114 9.36 3.35 11.84
CA ARG A 114 10.56 4.20 11.87
C ARG A 114 10.54 5.29 10.80
N ALA A 115 10.04 4.98 9.60
CA ALA A 115 9.94 5.95 8.52
C ALA A 115 8.90 7.02 8.82
N ALA A 116 7.74 6.65 9.39
CA ALA A 116 6.71 7.60 9.80
C ALA A 116 7.27 8.67 10.77
N GLY A 117 8.11 8.25 11.74
CA GLY A 117 8.79 9.18 12.64
C GLY A 117 9.83 10.09 11.97
N LYS A 118 10.46 9.65 10.87
CA LYS A 118 11.47 10.42 10.13
C LYS A 118 10.89 11.36 9.08
N LEU A 119 9.78 10.99 8.45
CA LEU A 119 9.10 11.81 7.44
C LEU A 119 8.60 13.13 8.04
N GLY A 120 8.26 13.11 9.33
CA GLY A 120 7.85 14.29 10.08
C GLY A 120 6.42 14.73 9.78
N GLY A 121 5.70 15.13 10.83
CA GLY A 121 4.29 15.50 10.73
C GLY A 121 3.38 14.29 10.48
N THR A 122 2.20 14.57 9.94
CA THR A 122 1.12 13.58 9.75
C THR A 122 0.51 13.76 8.36
N PRO A 123 0.26 12.68 7.60
CA PRO A 123 -0.39 12.79 6.30
C PRO A 123 -1.89 13.07 6.46
N ASP A 124 -2.52 13.66 5.44
CA ASP A 124 -3.97 13.79 5.38
C ASP A 124 -4.62 12.39 5.22
N LEU A 125 -4.00 11.50 4.45
CA LEU A 125 -4.38 10.10 4.29
C LEU A 125 -3.19 9.17 4.52
N LEU A 126 -3.38 8.20 5.41
CA LEU A 126 -2.48 7.08 5.59
C LEU A 126 -3.07 5.81 4.97
N ILE A 127 -2.37 5.21 4.01
CA ILE A 127 -2.69 3.90 3.44
C ILE A 127 -1.75 2.87 4.06
N VAL A 128 -2.31 1.75 4.50
CA VAL A 128 -1.55 0.63 5.07
C VAL A 128 -2.02 -0.69 4.49
N ASN A 129 -1.06 -1.53 4.09
CA ASN A 129 -1.28 -2.91 3.69
C ASN A 129 -0.28 -3.82 4.42
N PRO A 130 -0.39 -3.95 5.75
CA PRO A 130 0.61 -4.64 6.55
C PRO A 130 0.62 -6.15 6.30
N PRO A 131 1.70 -6.85 6.70
CA PRO A 131 1.69 -8.32 6.77
C PRO A 131 0.59 -8.83 7.71
N ARG A 132 0.32 -10.14 7.68
CA ARG A 132 -0.74 -10.82 8.48
C ARG A 132 -0.71 -10.58 9.99
N ARG A 133 0.39 -10.06 10.54
CA ARG A 133 0.53 -9.66 11.95
C ARG A 133 -0.10 -8.31 12.28
N GLY A 134 -0.54 -7.53 11.29
CA GLY A 134 -1.10 -6.19 11.46
C GLY A 134 -0.03 -5.09 11.57
N LEU A 135 -0.44 -3.94 12.10
CA LEU A 135 0.36 -2.70 12.14
C LEU A 135 1.51 -2.71 13.15
N THR A 136 1.41 -3.50 14.23
CA THR A 136 2.44 -3.59 15.28
C THR A 136 2.81 -2.20 15.84
N ASP A 137 4.08 -1.81 15.86
CA ASP A 137 4.56 -0.53 16.40
C ASP A 137 3.95 0.71 15.71
N LEU A 138 3.42 0.55 14.49
CA LEU A 138 2.78 1.65 13.77
C LEU A 138 1.46 2.10 14.42
N THR A 139 0.77 1.24 15.17
CA THR A 139 -0.46 1.66 15.89
C THR A 139 -0.15 2.73 16.94
N GLU A 140 0.94 2.58 17.68
CA GLU A 140 1.38 3.56 18.69
C GLU A 140 1.73 4.90 18.04
N TRP A 141 2.41 4.87 16.89
CA TRP A 141 2.71 6.09 16.15
C TRP A 141 1.44 6.80 15.67
N ILE A 142 0.46 6.05 15.13
CA ILE A 142 -0.84 6.59 14.68
C ILE A 142 -1.60 7.22 15.85
N ALA A 143 -1.62 6.58 17.01
CA ALA A 143 -2.31 7.11 18.20
C ALA A 143 -1.76 8.49 18.63
N VAL A 144 -0.46 8.72 18.46
CA VAL A 144 0.19 10.01 18.79
C VAL A 144 0.10 11.01 17.64
N ASN A 145 0.04 10.54 16.39
CA ASN A 145 0.05 11.35 15.18
C ASN A 145 -1.13 10.95 14.27
N PRO A 146 -2.39 11.18 14.69
CA PRO A 146 -3.54 10.66 13.98
C PRO A 146 -3.70 11.34 12.62
N PRO A 147 -3.59 10.61 11.49
CA PRO A 147 -3.98 11.14 10.18
C PRO A 147 -5.47 11.44 10.16
N ARG A 148 -5.91 12.28 9.21
CA ARG A 148 -7.34 12.59 9.07
C ARG A 148 -8.14 11.40 8.54
N TRP A 149 -7.50 10.56 7.73
CA TRP A 149 -8.09 9.37 7.12
C TRP A 149 -7.11 8.21 7.10
N ILE A 150 -7.62 6.99 7.22
CA ILE A 150 -6.88 5.74 7.05
C ILE A 150 -7.59 4.87 6.02
N ILE A 151 -6.83 4.38 5.03
CA ILE A 151 -7.24 3.22 4.22
C ILE A 151 -6.41 2.02 4.69
N TYR A 152 -7.07 1.03 5.30
CA TYR A 152 -6.44 -0.21 5.76
C TYR A 152 -6.87 -1.36 4.84
N SER A 153 -5.93 -1.92 4.06
CA SER A 153 -6.10 -3.20 3.35
C SER A 153 -5.49 -4.36 4.16
N SER A 154 -6.19 -5.47 4.28
CA SER A 154 -5.70 -6.63 5.03
C SER A 154 -6.27 -7.95 4.55
N CYS A 155 -5.42 -8.97 4.41
CA CYS A 155 -5.83 -10.36 4.24
C CYS A 155 -6.21 -11.05 5.56
N ASN A 156 -6.16 -10.34 6.69
CA ASN A 156 -6.46 -10.86 8.02
C ASN A 156 -7.47 -9.94 8.75
N PRO A 157 -8.78 -10.22 8.64
CA PRO A 157 -9.82 -9.38 9.24
C PRO A 157 -9.73 -9.31 10.77
N THR A 158 -9.19 -10.35 11.42
CA THR A 158 -9.06 -10.38 12.88
C THR A 158 -8.02 -9.38 13.37
N THR A 159 -6.84 -9.32 12.73
CA THR A 159 -5.82 -8.32 13.10
C THR A 159 -6.23 -6.92 12.69
N LEU A 160 -6.92 -6.76 11.54
CA LEU A 160 -7.49 -5.47 11.16
C LEU A 160 -8.46 -4.95 12.23
N ALA A 161 -9.41 -5.78 12.68
CA ALA A 161 -10.38 -5.39 13.69
C ALA A 161 -9.72 -5.04 15.04
N LYS A 162 -8.70 -5.83 15.43
CA LYS A 162 -7.90 -5.55 16.62
C LYS A 162 -7.18 -4.20 16.51
N ASP A 163 -6.48 -3.97 15.40
CA ASP A 163 -5.71 -2.75 15.18
C ASP A 163 -6.62 -1.52 15.18
N LEU A 164 -7.74 -1.55 14.46
CA LEU A 164 -8.71 -0.45 14.46
C LEU A 164 -9.30 -0.19 15.85
N GLY A 165 -9.52 -1.25 16.65
CA GLY A 165 -9.98 -1.12 18.04
C GLY A 165 -8.96 -0.48 18.98
N LEU A 166 -7.69 -0.34 18.57
CA LEU A 166 -6.65 0.37 19.33
C LEU A 166 -6.49 1.84 18.89
N LEU A 167 -7.11 2.24 17.77
CA LEU A 167 -6.99 3.58 17.21
C LEU A 167 -8.16 4.46 17.68
N ASP A 168 -8.01 5.04 18.86
CA ASP A 168 -8.98 5.99 19.40
C ASP A 168 -9.19 7.17 18.44
N GLY A 169 -10.46 7.55 18.22
CA GLY A 169 -10.83 8.69 17.37
C GLY A 169 -11.03 8.36 15.89
N PHE A 170 -10.79 7.13 15.45
CA PHE A 170 -11.16 6.66 14.11
C PHE A 170 -12.53 5.99 14.12
N ALA A 171 -13.35 6.32 13.13
CA ALA A 171 -14.66 5.71 12.93
C ALA A 171 -14.68 5.04 11.56
N VAL A 172 -15.08 3.77 11.49
CA VAL A 172 -15.21 3.08 10.20
C VAL A 172 -16.32 3.73 9.39
N HIS A 173 -15.93 4.38 8.28
CA HIS A 173 -16.86 5.03 7.35
C HIS A 173 -17.38 4.04 6.32
N GLU A 174 -16.48 3.27 5.71
CA GLU A 174 -16.83 2.27 4.71
C GLU A 174 -15.92 1.04 4.83
N ALA A 175 -16.47 -0.12 4.50
CA ALA A 175 -15.71 -1.37 4.38
C ALA A 175 -16.06 -2.08 3.07
N ARG A 176 -15.09 -2.82 2.52
CA ARG A 176 -15.27 -3.72 1.38
C ARG A 176 -14.61 -5.06 1.65
N LEU A 177 -15.32 -6.11 1.28
CA LEU A 177 -14.79 -7.46 1.21
C LEU A 177 -14.45 -7.77 -0.25
N MET A 178 -13.24 -8.26 -0.48
CA MET A 178 -12.67 -8.56 -1.78
C MET A 178 -12.26 -10.03 -1.78
N ASP A 179 -12.86 -10.84 -2.64
CA ASP A 179 -12.56 -12.28 -2.76
C ASP A 179 -11.24 -12.52 -3.53
N MET A 180 -10.13 -12.14 -2.90
CA MET A 180 -8.78 -12.32 -3.45
C MET A 180 -8.42 -13.80 -3.60
N PHE A 181 -9.01 -14.67 -2.79
CA PHE A 181 -8.67 -16.10 -2.71
C PHE A 181 -9.92 -16.99 -2.83
N PRO A 182 -10.59 -17.01 -4.00
CA PRO A 182 -11.80 -17.81 -4.18
C PRO A 182 -11.56 -19.28 -3.83
N GLN A 183 -12.59 -19.92 -3.26
CA GLN A 183 -12.56 -21.31 -2.79
C GLN A 183 -11.62 -21.57 -1.60
N THR A 184 -11.22 -20.53 -0.87
CA THR A 184 -10.48 -20.65 0.38
C THR A 184 -11.21 -19.96 1.54
N GLY A 185 -10.72 -20.11 2.77
CA GLY A 185 -11.19 -19.33 3.91
C GLY A 185 -10.50 -17.95 4.03
N HIS A 186 -9.61 -17.59 3.11
CA HIS A 186 -8.93 -16.31 3.11
C HIS A 186 -9.77 -15.25 2.41
N MET A 187 -9.71 -14.02 2.91
CA MET A 187 -10.42 -12.87 2.35
C MET A 187 -9.55 -11.63 2.46
N GLU A 188 -9.69 -10.71 1.51
CA GLU A 188 -9.08 -9.38 1.59
C GLU A 188 -10.16 -8.39 2.03
N CYS A 189 -9.87 -7.61 3.06
CA CYS A 189 -10.75 -6.57 3.57
C CYS A 189 -10.10 -5.20 3.39
N MET A 190 -10.85 -4.24 2.91
CA MET A 190 -10.45 -2.84 2.89
C MET A 190 -11.39 -2.01 3.77
N VAL A 191 -10.82 -1.10 4.56
CA VAL A 191 -11.58 -0.17 5.40
C VAL A 191 -11.11 1.26 5.15
N LEU A 192 -12.06 2.17 4.99
CA LEU A 192 -11.87 3.60 5.11
C LEU A 192 -12.34 4.03 6.51
N ALA A 193 -11.44 4.62 7.28
CA ALA A 193 -11.68 5.13 8.63
C ALA A 193 -11.13 6.56 8.80
#